data_AF-A0A810AEW2-F1
#
_entry.id   AF-A0A810AEW2-F1
#
_cell.length_a   1.000
_cell.length_b   1.000
_cell.length_c   1.000
_cell.angle_alpha   90.00
_cell.angle_beta   90.00
_cell.angle_gamma   90.00
#
_symmetry.space_group_name_H-M   'P 1'
#
loop_
_entity.id
_entity.type
_entity.pdbx_description
1 polymer ?
#
loop_
_entity_poly.entity_id
_entity_poly.type
_entity_poly.pdbx_seq_one_letter_code
_entity_poly.pdbx_strand_id
1 'polypeptide(L)'
;MTPDYVLTLVQITGPDFTAGIEIDGATVRKADPVLQDMMGMPVDTAREHIRATGWKASLSTSSAEGIVQHEESFEVLKDGKRGYFYFDCVAGRRAINGRSTKAAALQRAQAYLASRGRPAE
;
A
#
# COMPACT_ATOMS: atom_id res chain seq x y z
N MET A 1 12.74 6.58 -23.47
CA MET A 1 11.86 5.41 -23.23
C MET A 1 12.39 4.71 -21.99
N THR A 2 11.83 5.01 -20.82
CA THR A 2 12.00 4.15 -19.64
C THR A 2 11.25 2.85 -19.91
N PRO A 3 11.83 1.66 -19.73
CA PRO A 3 11.07 0.43 -19.88
C PRO A 3 9.89 0.49 -18.91
N ASP A 4 8.70 0.14 -19.40
CA ASP A 4 7.52 -0.15 -18.58
C ASP A 4 7.86 -1.39 -17.74
N TYR A 5 8.58 -1.19 -16.63
CA TYR A 5 8.77 -2.24 -15.66
C TYR A 5 7.45 -2.44 -14.93
N VAL A 6 6.84 -3.60 -15.16
CA VAL A 6 5.60 -4.00 -14.50
C VAL A 6 5.88 -4.14 -13.01
N LEU A 7 5.48 -3.13 -12.23
CA LEU A 7 5.50 -3.17 -10.77
C LEU A 7 4.52 -4.25 -10.31
N THR A 8 5.05 -5.30 -9.68
CA THR A 8 4.24 -6.39 -9.14
C THR A 8 3.99 -6.11 -7.66
N LEU A 9 2.72 -5.88 -7.30
CA LEU A 9 2.33 -5.82 -5.90
C LEU A 9 2.11 -7.23 -5.35
N VAL A 10 2.74 -7.51 -4.22
CA VAL A 10 2.54 -8.76 -3.48
C VAL A 10 2.03 -8.41 -2.10
N GLN A 11 0.91 -9.01 -1.72
CA GLN A 11 0.37 -8.92 -0.38
C GLN A 11 0.88 -10.10 0.44
N ILE A 12 1.38 -9.81 1.63
CA ILE A 12 1.93 -10.76 2.58
C ILE A 12 1.08 -10.70 3.84
N THR A 13 0.52 -11.85 4.21
CA THR A 13 -0.31 -12.01 5.40
C THR A 13 0.44 -12.86 6.42
N GLY A 14 0.76 -12.25 7.56
CA GLY A 14 1.26 -12.89 8.75
C GLY A 14 0.15 -13.20 9.75
N PRO A 15 0.49 -13.70 10.96
CA PRO A 15 -0.48 -14.03 12.00
C PRO A 15 -1.25 -12.79 12.51
N ASP A 16 -0.56 -11.65 12.65
CA ASP A 16 -1.12 -10.42 13.24
C ASP A 16 -1.09 -9.21 12.29
N PHE A 17 -0.72 -9.42 11.03
CA PHE A 17 -0.59 -8.32 10.06
C PHE A 17 -0.91 -8.74 8.64
N THR A 18 -1.26 -7.76 7.82
CA THR A 18 -1.28 -7.86 6.36
C THR A 18 -0.57 -6.63 5.82
N ALA A 19 0.40 -6.85 4.93
CA ALA A 19 1.27 -5.82 4.41
C ALA A 19 1.64 -6.10 2.95
N GLY A 20 2.11 -5.09 2.24
CA GLY A 20 2.44 -5.15 0.84
C GLY A 20 3.92 -4.89 0.57
N ILE A 21 4.41 -5.51 -0.50
CA ILE A 21 5.70 -5.19 -1.13
C ILE A 21 5.49 -4.88 -2.61
N GLU A 22 6.31 -3.98 -3.14
CA GLU A 22 6.40 -3.71 -4.58
C GLU A 22 7.68 -4.33 -5.12
N ILE A 23 7.51 -5.18 -6.12
CA ILE A 23 8.60 -5.81 -6.85
C ILE A 23 8.76 -5.09 -8.19
N ASP A 24 9.99 -4.68 -8.49
CA ASP A 24 10.41 -4.11 -9.77
C ASP A 24 11.44 -5.07 -10.38
N GLY A 25 11.04 -5.76 -11.45
CA GLY A 25 11.84 -6.83 -12.03
C GLY A 25 12.09 -7.96 -11.03
N ALA A 26 13.33 -8.08 -10.55
CA ALA A 26 13.79 -9.16 -9.68
C ALA A 26 14.03 -8.73 -8.22
N THR A 27 13.65 -7.51 -7.84
CA THR A 27 13.99 -6.95 -6.52
C THR A 27 12.81 -6.24 -5.86
N VAL A 28 12.72 -6.32 -4.54
CA VAL A 28 11.76 -5.54 -3.75
C VAL A 28 12.22 -4.08 -3.69
N ARG A 29 11.41 -3.16 -4.23
CA ARG A 29 11.72 -1.72 -4.23
C ARG A 29 11.06 -0.97 -3.09
N LYS A 30 9.85 -1.38 -2.74
CA LYS A 30 9.11 -0.81 -1.61
C LYS A 30 8.53 -1.93 -0.78
N ALA A 31 8.44 -1.66 0.51
CA ALA A 31 7.81 -2.54 1.47
C ALA A 31 7.13 -1.67 2.53
N ASP A 32 6.01 -2.14 3.06
CA ASP A 32 5.40 -1.52 4.23
C ASP A 32 6.31 -1.61 5.45
N PRO A 33 6.13 -0.77 6.48
CA PRO A 33 7.04 -0.68 7.61
C PRO A 33 7.33 -2.02 8.32
N VAL A 34 6.34 -2.91 8.39
CA VAL A 34 6.48 -4.24 9.02
C VAL A 34 7.31 -5.22 8.19
N LEU A 35 7.56 -4.91 6.92
CA LEU A 35 8.34 -5.70 5.96
C LEU A 35 9.56 -4.91 5.44
N GLN A 36 9.97 -3.86 6.16
CA GLN A 36 11.00 -2.94 5.70
C GLN A 36 12.37 -3.63 5.53
N ASP A 37 12.61 -4.70 6.28
CA ASP A 37 13.77 -5.57 6.15
C ASP A 37 13.86 -6.25 4.78
N MET A 38 12.71 -6.48 4.13
CA MET A 38 12.63 -7.06 2.78
C MET A 38 13.00 -6.07 1.67
N MET A 39 13.15 -4.78 1.98
CA MET A 39 13.49 -3.76 0.98
C MET A 39 14.89 -4.01 0.41
N GLY A 40 14.99 -4.05 -0.93
CA GLY A 40 16.24 -4.36 -1.63
C GLY A 40 16.55 -5.86 -1.71
N MET A 41 15.74 -6.73 -1.10
CA MET A 41 15.94 -8.18 -1.25
C MET A 41 15.57 -8.64 -2.67
N PRO A 42 16.32 -9.61 -3.24
CA PRO A 42 15.89 -10.34 -4.42
C PRO A 42 14.58 -11.08 -4.17
N VAL A 43 13.75 -11.22 -5.20
CA VAL A 43 12.43 -11.87 -5.10
C VAL A 43 12.52 -13.31 -4.59
N ASP A 44 13.53 -14.06 -5.01
CA ASP A 44 13.73 -15.44 -4.55
C ASP A 44 14.04 -15.48 -3.05
N THR A 45 14.92 -14.60 -2.57
CA THR A 45 15.24 -14.45 -1.15
C THR A 45 14.03 -14.01 -0.33
N ALA A 46 13.25 -13.05 -0.85
CA ALA A 46 12.01 -12.61 -0.23
C ALA A 46 11.00 -13.76 -0.11
N ARG A 47 10.88 -14.60 -1.16
CA ARG A 47 10.01 -15.79 -1.13
C ARG A 47 10.45 -16.83 -0.11
N GLU A 48 11.75 -17.08 -0.01
CA GLU A 48 12.30 -17.98 1.01
C GLU A 48 12.04 -17.46 2.41
N HIS A 49 12.22 -16.15 2.63
CA HIS A 49 11.95 -15.51 3.91
C HIS A 49 10.48 -15.67 4.33
N ILE A 50 9.54 -15.34 3.43
CA ILE A 50 8.09 -15.50 3.66
C ILE A 50 7.74 -16.95 4.01
N ARG A 51 8.34 -17.92 3.30
CA ARG A 51 8.11 -19.35 3.60
C ARG A 51 8.65 -19.75 4.96
N ALA A 52 9.84 -19.26 5.32
CA ALA A 52 10.48 -19.57 6.59
C ALA A 52 9.72 -19.02 7.80
N THR A 53 9.08 -17.86 7.65
CA THR A 53 8.23 -17.24 8.68
C THR A 53 6.81 -17.81 8.75
N GLY A 54 6.43 -18.65 7.78
CA GLY A 54 5.07 -19.19 7.68
C GLY A 54 4.05 -18.17 7.19
N TRP A 55 4.49 -17.03 6.68
CA TRP A 55 3.61 -16.01 6.11
C TRP A 55 3.07 -16.45 4.75
N LYS A 56 1.90 -15.94 4.38
CA LYS A 56 1.27 -16.23 3.09
C LYS A 56 1.49 -15.06 2.14
N ALA A 57 2.10 -15.32 0.99
CA ALA A 57 2.18 -14.35 -0.10
C ALA A 57 1.09 -14.65 -1.13
N SER A 58 0.32 -13.63 -1.45
CA SER A 58 -0.62 -13.62 -2.57
C SER A 58 -0.15 -12.54 -3.55
N LEU A 59 -0.03 -12.91 -4.82
CA LEU A 59 0.07 -11.90 -5.88
C LEU A 59 -1.19 -11.05 -5.76
N SER A 60 -1.00 -9.78 -5.40
CA SER A 60 -2.10 -8.86 -5.44
C SER A 60 -2.29 -8.55 -6.91
N THR A 61 -3.22 -9.25 -7.55
CA THR A 61 -3.66 -8.94 -8.92
C THR A 61 -4.39 -7.60 -8.99
N SER A 62 -4.28 -6.76 -7.95
CA SER A 62 -4.75 -5.40 -7.95
C SER A 62 -3.90 -4.51 -8.86
N SER A 63 -3.90 -4.82 -10.15
CA SER A 63 -4.27 -3.83 -11.16
C SER A 63 -5.70 -3.31 -10.94
N ALA A 64 -6.52 -4.04 -10.18
CA ALA A 64 -7.79 -3.58 -9.63
C ALA A 64 -7.56 -2.44 -8.63
N GLU A 65 -7.84 -1.23 -9.10
CA GLU A 65 -7.89 0.00 -8.33
C GLU A 65 -8.74 -0.21 -7.06
N GLY A 66 -8.27 0.20 -5.88
CA GLY A 66 -8.96 -0.10 -4.62
C GLY A 66 -8.45 0.68 -3.42
N ILE A 67 -9.23 0.66 -2.33
CA ILE A 67 -8.91 1.30 -1.04
C ILE A 67 -8.66 0.23 0.01
N VAL A 68 -7.49 0.27 0.64
CA VAL A 68 -7.13 -0.53 1.82
C VAL A 68 -7.18 0.37 3.04
N GLN A 69 -7.88 -0.06 4.10
CA GLN A 69 -7.91 0.66 5.37
C GLN A 69 -6.84 0.11 6.31
N HIS A 70 -5.97 0.99 6.79
CA HIS A 70 -4.98 0.76 7.85
C HIS A 70 -5.45 1.40 9.17
N GLU A 71 -4.67 1.22 10.24
CA GLU A 71 -5.01 1.73 11.58
C GLU A 71 -5.19 3.25 11.63
N GLU A 72 -4.36 3.99 10.88
CA GLU A 72 -4.36 5.47 10.85
C GLU A 72 -4.36 6.05 9.42
N SER A 73 -4.65 5.23 8.40
CA SER A 73 -4.64 5.70 7.02
C SER A 73 -5.52 4.87 6.09
N PHE A 74 -5.90 5.46 4.97
CA PHE A 74 -6.39 4.72 3.81
C PHE A 74 -5.31 4.75 2.74
N GLU A 75 -4.92 3.57 2.26
CA GLU A 75 -4.08 3.42 1.10
C GLU A 75 -4.98 3.22 -0.12
N VAL A 76 -4.73 3.97 -1.18
CA VAL A 76 -5.45 3.84 -2.45
C VAL A 76 -4.46 3.46 -3.52
N LEU A 77 -4.71 2.33 -4.16
CA LEU A 77 -3.95 1.89 -5.31
C LEU A 77 -4.74 2.22 -6.57
N LYS A 78 -4.13 2.95 -7.48
CA LYS A 78 -4.77 3.41 -8.71
C LYS A 78 -3.76 3.62 -9.82
N ASP A 79 -3.98 3.03 -11.01
CA ASP A 79 -3.06 3.11 -12.15
C ASP A 79 -1.59 2.76 -11.77
N GLY A 80 -1.40 1.81 -10.85
CA GLY A 80 -0.08 1.44 -10.31
C GLY A 80 0.57 2.48 -9.39
N LYS A 81 -0.14 3.56 -9.02
CA LYS A 81 0.29 4.58 -8.06
C LYS A 81 -0.43 4.41 -6.72
N ARG A 82 0.31 4.60 -5.64
CA ARG A 82 -0.21 4.59 -4.26
C ARG A 82 -0.46 6.00 -3.77
N GLY A 83 -1.64 6.25 -3.21
CA GLY A 83 -1.98 7.45 -2.46
C GLY A 83 -2.29 7.09 -1.01
N TYR A 84 -1.68 7.80 -0.06
CA TYR A 84 -1.95 7.60 1.37
C TYR A 84 -2.79 8.76 1.93
N PHE A 85 -3.88 8.43 2.61
CA PHE A 85 -4.81 9.36 3.22
C PHE A 85 -4.85 9.11 4.72
N TYR A 86 -4.01 9.82 5.46
CA TYR A 86 -3.89 9.68 6.90
C TYR A 86 -5.09 10.30 7.62
N PHE A 87 -5.57 9.60 8.65
CA PHE A 87 -6.58 10.09 9.58
C PHE A 87 -6.19 9.77 11.01
N ASP A 88 -6.75 10.52 11.94
CA ASP A 88 -6.56 10.28 13.36
C ASP A 88 -7.81 9.59 13.94
N CYS A 89 -7.63 8.39 14.52
CA CYS A 89 -8.69 7.60 15.13
C CYS A 89 -9.26 8.22 16.42
N VAL A 90 -8.55 9.19 17.01
CA VAL A 90 -8.86 9.85 18.30
C VAL A 90 -9.38 11.29 18.07
N ALA A 91 -9.48 11.74 16.81
CA ALA A 91 -9.90 13.09 16.41
C ALA A 91 -11.32 13.52 16.88
N GLY A 92 -12.10 12.65 17.53
CA GLY A 92 -13.41 12.98 18.08
C GLY A 92 -13.40 14.05 19.19
N ARG A 93 -12.25 14.39 19.78
CA ARG A 93 -12.16 15.42 20.85
C ARG A 93 -11.10 16.51 20.67
N ARG A 94 -10.10 16.31 19.81
CA ARG A 94 -9.10 17.34 19.47
C ARG A 94 -8.78 17.21 17.99
N ALA A 95 -9.26 18.15 17.18
CA ALA A 95 -8.74 18.36 15.85
C ALA A 95 -7.31 18.94 16.01
N ILE A 96 -6.32 18.06 16.17
CA ILE A 96 -4.93 18.46 16.30
C ILE A 96 -4.41 18.81 14.90
N ASN A 97 -4.13 20.10 14.67
CA ASN A 97 -3.27 20.63 13.61
C ASN A 97 -3.30 19.90 12.26
N GLY A 98 -4.42 20.00 11.53
CA GLY A 98 -4.47 19.66 10.10
C GLY A 98 -4.63 18.18 9.75
N ARG A 99 -4.76 17.26 10.73
CA ARG A 99 -5.13 15.85 10.45
C ARG A 99 -6.64 15.68 10.31
N SER A 100 -7.07 14.98 9.26
CA SER A 100 -8.48 14.80 8.90
C SER A 100 -9.15 13.69 9.73
N THR A 101 -10.48 13.76 9.90
CA THR A 101 -11.23 12.65 10.53
C THR A 101 -11.21 11.42 9.63
N LYS A 102 -11.44 10.22 10.21
CA LYS A 102 -11.53 8.97 9.44
C LYS A 102 -12.53 9.06 8.27
N ALA A 103 -13.70 9.66 8.50
CA ALA A 103 -14.69 9.86 7.44
C ALA A 103 -14.18 10.77 6.31
N ALA A 104 -13.48 11.86 6.65
CA ALA A 104 -12.93 12.78 5.66
C ALA A 104 -11.78 12.15 4.86
N ALA A 105 -10.90 11.38 5.51
CA ALA A 105 -9.84 10.66 4.80
C ALA A 105 -10.40 9.56 3.89
N LEU A 106 -11.47 8.85 4.32
CA LEU A 106 -12.15 7.88 3.47
C LEU A 106 -12.76 8.54 2.24
N GLN A 107 -13.41 9.71 2.41
CA GLN A 107 -13.97 10.46 1.29
C GLN A 107 -12.89 10.89 0.29
N ARG A 108 -11.73 11.33 0.77
CA ARG A 108 -10.58 11.71 -0.09
C ARG A 108 -9.98 10.49 -0.79
N ALA A 109 -9.89 9.36 -0.10
CA ALA A 109 -9.45 8.10 -0.66
C ALA A 109 -10.40 7.62 -1.79
N GLN A 110 -11.71 7.71 -1.57
CA GLN A 110 -12.73 7.40 -2.57
C GLN A 110 -12.69 8.36 -3.76
N ALA A 111 -12.51 9.66 -3.52
CA ALA A 111 -12.36 10.65 -4.59
C ALA A 111 -11.09 10.41 -5.42
N TYR A 112 -9.99 10.03 -4.77
CA TYR A 112 -8.75 9.67 -5.47
C TYR A 112 -8.96 8.43 -6.34
N LEU A 113 -9.60 7.39 -5.80
CA LEU A 113 -9.95 6.19 -6.54
C LEU A 113 -10.88 6.48 -7.73
N ALA A 114 -11.92 7.29 -7.52
CA ALA A 114 -12.93 7.60 -8.53
C ALA A 114 -12.49 8.65 -9.57
N SER A 115 -11.41 9.39 -9.31
CA SER A 115 -10.85 10.33 -10.28
C SER A 115 -10.49 9.55 -11.56
N ARG A 116 -10.93 9.97 -12.76
CA ARG A 116 -10.33 9.44 -13.99
C ARG A 116 -9.02 10.17 -14.21
N GLY A 117 -7.92 9.47 -14.48
CA GLY A 117 -6.60 10.06 -14.67
C GLY A 117 -6.62 11.40 -15.42
N ARG A 118 -6.49 12.49 -14.66
CA ARG A 118 -5.84 13.77 -14.96
C ARG A 118 -5.90 14.63 -13.69
N PRO A 119 -4.78 15.20 -13.20
CA PRO A 119 -4.89 16.35 -12.33
C PRO A 119 -5.54 17.46 -13.17
N ALA A 120 -6.63 18.05 -12.68
CA ALA A 120 -7.09 19.31 -13.22
C ALA A 120 -6.03 20.37 -12.90
N GLU A 121 -5.57 21.08 -13.93
CA GLU A 121 -4.83 22.35 -13.80
C GLU A 121 -5.64 23.37 -12.98
#